data_AF-A0A0B8Q7N8-F1
#
_entry.id   AF-A0A0B8Q7N8-F1
#
_cell.length_a   1.000
_cell.length_b   1.000
_cell.length_c   1.000
_cell.angle_alpha   90.00
_cell.angle_beta   90.00
_cell.angle_gamma   90.00
#
_symmetry.space_group_name_H-M   'P 1'
#
loop_
_entity.id
_entity.type
_entity.pdbx_description
1 polymer ?
#
loop_
_entity_poly.entity_id
_entity_poly.type
_entity_poly.pdbx_seq_one_letter_code
_entity_poly.pdbx_strand_id
1 'polypeptide(L)'
;MFDASPVDQLTSLSIPDSDRHWISFGSSYHFNENSTVDLGVSWVIGESTQVDESLEIVGTENVAATVTPDALIVGIQYQHKF
;
A
#
# COMPACT_ATOMS: atom_id res chain seq x y z
N MET A 1 2.31 -12.01 -0.46
CA MET A 1 1.56 -11.81 -1.73
C MET A 1 2.35 -10.86 -2.61
N PHE A 2 2.29 -11.04 -3.93
CA PHE A 2 2.85 -10.08 -4.90
C PHE A 2 1.69 -9.35 -5.58
N ASP A 3 1.86 -8.05 -5.80
CA ASP A 3 0.86 -7.15 -6.35
C ASP A 3 1.51 -6.23 -7.40
N ALA A 4 1.22 -6.49 -8.67
CA ALA A 4 1.79 -5.77 -9.81
C ALA A 4 1.12 -4.40 -9.97
N SER A 5 1.92 -3.39 -10.30
CA SER A 5 1.45 -2.06 -10.65
C SER A 5 0.57 -2.12 -11.92
N PRO A 6 -0.64 -1.52 -11.92
CA PRO A 6 -1.38 -1.23 -13.15
C PRO A 6 -0.76 -0.10 -13.99
N VAL A 7 0.20 0.66 -13.44
CA VAL A 7 0.91 1.72 -14.16
C VAL A 7 2.11 1.13 -14.89
N ASP A 8 2.11 1.28 -16.22
CA ASP A 8 3.23 0.88 -17.08
C ASP A 8 4.34 1.97 -17.09
N GLN A 9 4.28 2.92 -18.04
CA GLN A 9 5.35 3.91 -18.27
C GLN A 9 5.00 5.32 -17.82
N LEU A 10 3.71 5.67 -17.74
CA LEU A 10 3.27 7.01 -17.37
C LEU A 10 3.20 7.13 -15.84
N THR A 11 4.36 7.33 -15.22
CA THR A 11 4.49 7.55 -13.78
C THR A 11 4.19 9.01 -13.42
N SER A 12 3.57 9.26 -12.27
CA SER A 12 3.31 10.61 -11.77
C SER A 12 3.67 10.71 -10.29
N LEU A 13 4.08 11.90 -9.85
CA LEU A 13 4.33 12.14 -8.42
C LEU A 13 3.03 12.14 -7.62
N SER A 14 1.90 12.44 -8.27
CA SER A 14 0.59 12.44 -7.64
C SER A 14 0.07 11.03 -7.33
N ILE A 15 0.52 10.04 -8.11
CA ILE A 15 0.21 8.62 -7.93
C ILE A 15 1.51 7.83 -8.14
N PRO A 16 2.40 7.78 -7.13
CA PRO A 16 3.66 7.07 -7.23
C PRO A 16 3.42 5.57 -7.02
N ASP A 17 2.97 4.90 -8.09
CA ASP A 17 2.66 3.48 -8.10
C ASP A 17 3.87 2.63 -8.51
N SER A 18 3.99 1.45 -7.92
CA SER A 18 5.05 0.48 -8.18
C SER A 18 4.57 -0.93 -7.86
N ASP A 19 5.33 -1.94 -8.31
CA ASP A 19 5.15 -3.30 -7.84
C ASP A 19 5.35 -3.37 -6.33
N ARG A 20 4.58 -4.26 -5.66
CA ARG A 20 4.55 -4.38 -4.20
C ARG A 20 4.60 -5.82 -3.74
N HIS A 21 5.34 -6.05 -2.67
CA HIS A 21 5.31 -7.28 -1.90
C HIS A 21 4.61 -7.07 -0.57
N TRP A 22 3.73 -7.99 -0.23
CA TRP A 22 2.97 -7.97 1.01
C TRP A 22 3.39 -9.13 1.90
N ILE A 23 3.78 -8.82 3.13
CA ILE A 23 4.05 -9.78 4.20
C ILE A 23 3.05 -9.51 5.32
N SER A 24 2.20 -10.49 5.62
CA SER A 24 1.09 -10.32 6.57
C SER A 24 1.12 -11.38 7.65
N PHE A 25 0.80 -10.98 8.88
CA PHE A 25 0.60 -11.87 10.03
C PHE A 25 -0.68 -11.46 10.76
N GLY A 26 -1.38 -12.42 11.33
CA GLY A 26 -2.60 -12.16 12.08
C GLY A 26 -2.95 -13.28 13.03
N SER A 27 -3.78 -12.95 14.02
CA SER A 27 -4.30 -13.87 15.00
C SER A 27 -5.73 -13.52 15.37
N SER A 28 -6.55 -14.55 15.56
CA SER A 28 -7.92 -14.44 16.05
C SER A 28 -8.01 -14.94 17.48
N TYR A 29 -8.73 -14.21 18.33
CA TYR A 29 -9.04 -14.60 19.71
C TYR A 29 -10.56 -14.74 19.89
N HIS A 30 -11.00 -15.94 20.22
CA HIS A 30 -12.40 -16.25 20.49
C HIS A 30 -12.68 -16.08 21.99
N PHE A 31 -13.47 -15.07 22.36
CA PHE A 31 -13.89 -14.87 23.76
C PHE A 31 -14.92 -15.93 24.19
N ASN A 32 -15.82 -16.27 23.26
CA ASN A 32 -16.85 -17.30 23.39
C ASN A 32 -17.30 -17.73 21.98
N GLU A 33 -18.25 -18.66 21.89
CA GLU A 33 -18.78 -19.19 20.61
C GLU A 33 -19.38 -18.11 19.69
N ASN A 34 -19.75 -16.96 20.25
CA ASN A 34 -20.45 -15.88 19.56
C ASN A 34 -19.59 -14.62 19.37
N SER A 35 -18.40 -14.52 19.95
CA SER A 35 -17.61 -13.28 19.97
C SER A 35 -16.13 -13.54 19.69
N THR A 36 -15.60 -12.88 18.67
CA THR A 36 -14.21 -13.00 18.20
C THR A 36 -13.58 -11.62 18.00
N VAL A 37 -12.30 -11.48 18.34
CA VAL A 37 -11.47 -10.34 17.92
C VAL A 37 -10.33 -10.82 17.04
N ASP A 38 -10.11 -10.14 15.92
CA ASP A 38 -8.95 -10.34 15.06
C ASP A 38 -7.97 -9.20 15.21
N LEU A 39 -6.68 -9.56 15.19
CA LEU A 39 -5.56 -8.64 15.09
C LEU A 39 -4.78 -8.99 13.82
N GLY A 40 -4.40 -7.98 13.05
CA GLY A 40 -3.63 -8.14 11.83
C GLY A 40 -2.56 -7.07 11.68
N VAL A 41 -1.41 -7.47 11.14
CA VAL A 41 -0.34 -6.57 10.70
C VAL A 41 0.09 -6.97 9.29
N SER A 42 0.35 -5.99 8.43
CA SER A 42 0.91 -6.19 7.10
C SER A 42 1.99 -5.18 6.81
N TRP A 43 3.13 -5.64 6.33
CA TRP A 43 4.18 -4.80 5.76
C TRP A 43 4.08 -4.89 4.24
N VAL A 44 3.83 -3.74 3.62
CA VAL A 44 3.86 -3.53 2.17
C VAL A 44 5.22 -2.94 1.81
N ILE A 45 5.93 -3.63 0.93
CA ILE A 45 7.27 -3.27 0.47
C ILE A 45 7.14 -2.91 -1.00
N GLY A 46 7.29 -1.62 -1.31
CA GLY A 46 7.19 -1.10 -2.66
C GLY A 46 8.54 -1.11 -3.36
N GLU A 47 8.56 -1.43 -4.65
CA GLU A 47 9.76 -1.23 -5.46
C GLU A 47 10.02 0.26 -5.72
N SER A 48 11.29 0.63 -5.83
CA SER A 48 11.67 2.02 -6.16
C SER A 48 11.37 2.32 -7.62
N THR A 49 10.52 3.33 -7.86
CA THR A 49 10.19 3.80 -9.21
C THR A 49 10.76 5.19 -9.45
N GLN A 50 11.18 5.45 -10.70
CA GLN A 50 11.56 6.80 -11.13
C GLN A 50 10.35 7.45 -11.77
N VAL A 51 10.01 8.63 -11.27
CA VAL A 51 9.01 9.52 -11.87
C VAL A 51 9.74 10.60 -12.63
N ASP A 52 9.40 10.78 -13.90
CA ASP A 52 9.80 11.93 -14.73
C ASP A 52 8.53 12.55 -15.33
N GLU A 53 8.07 13.64 -14.73
CA GLU A 53 6.81 14.29 -15.08
C GLU A 53 7.04 15.77 -15.40
N SER A 54 6.46 16.23 -16.51
CA SER A 54 6.46 17.64 -16.91
C SER A 54 5.24 18.34 -16.32
N LEU A 55 5.47 19.33 -15.45
CA LEU A 55 4.41 20.16 -14.89
C LEU A 55 4.23 21.40 -15.76
N GLU A 56 3.09 21.51 -16.46
CA GLU A 56 2.71 22.72 -17.20
C GLU A 56 1.75 23.58 -16.38
N ILE A 57 2.25 24.26 -15.33
CA ILE A 57 1.41 25.15 -14.50
C ILE A 57 1.62 26.62 -14.88
N VAL A 58 2.87 27.07 -15.12
CA VAL A 58 3.20 28.42 -15.65
C VAL A 58 4.51 28.38 -16.49
N GLY A 59 4.79 27.25 -17.14
CA GLY A 59 6.04 26.94 -17.84
C GLY A 59 6.39 25.45 -17.67
N THR A 60 7.06 24.84 -18.65
CA THR A 60 7.48 23.42 -18.59
C THR A 60 8.61 23.27 -17.57
N GLU A 61 8.29 22.78 -16.38
CA GLU A 61 9.30 22.31 -15.42
C GLU A 61 9.21 20.79 -15.32
N ASN A 62 10.31 20.12 -15.66
CA ASN A 62 10.43 18.67 -15.52
C ASN A 62 10.82 18.34 -14.08
N VAL A 63 10.09 17.44 -13.45
CA VAL A 63 10.38 16.93 -12.12
C VAL A 63 10.76 15.47 -12.22
N ALA A 64 12.02 15.18 -11.91
CA ALA A 64 12.55 13.83 -11.81
C ALA A 64 12.77 13.45 -10.33
N ALA A 65 12.16 12.36 -9.89
CA ALA A 65 12.27 11.87 -8.51
C ALA A 65 12.27 10.34 -8.45
N THR A 66 12.95 9.77 -7.45
CA THR A 66 12.82 8.34 -7.12
C THR A 66 11.91 8.22 -5.91
N VAL A 67 10.86 7.39 -6.01
CA VAL A 67 9.88 7.17 -4.95
C VAL A 67 9.84 5.69 -4.58
N THR A 68 9.81 5.40 -3.28
CA THR A 68 9.68 4.04 -2.74
C THR A 68 8.46 4.00 -1.80
N PRO A 69 7.33 3.38 -2.21
CA PRO A 69 6.08 3.46 -1.46
C PRO A 69 5.92 2.30 -0.45
N ASP A 70 6.70 2.32 0.63
CA ASP A 70 6.58 1.35 1.73
C ASP A 70 5.46 1.72 2.70
N ALA A 71 4.76 0.72 3.24
CA ALA A 71 3.70 0.94 4.24
C ALA A 71 3.64 -0.15 5.32
N LEU A 72 3.29 0.27 6.55
CA LEU A 72 2.91 -0.63 7.64
C LEU A 72 1.42 -0.45 7.93
N ILE A 73 0.66 -1.53 7.82
CA ILE A 73 -0.79 -1.56 8.08
C ILE A 73 -1.03 -2.39 9.33
N VAL A 74 -1.80 -1.83 10.27
CA VAL A 74 -2.24 -2.50 11.50
C VAL A 74 -3.76 -2.44 11.58
N GLY A 75 -4.39 -3.54 12.00
CA GLY A 75 -5.84 -3.67 12.05
C GLY A 75 -6.32 -4.45 13.27
N ILE A 76 -7.49 -4.04 13.76
CA ILE A 76 -8.26 -4.75 14.78
C ILE A 76 -9.71 -4.83 14.34
N GLN A 77 -10.35 -5.98 14.53
CA GLN A 77 -11.75 -6.20 14.16
C GLN A 77 -12.48 -7.00 15.24
N TYR A 78 -13.71 -6.62 15.56
CA TYR A 78 -14.62 -7.38 16.43
C TYR A 78 -15.75 -8.01 15.61
N GLN A 79 -16.07 -9.28 15.86
CA GLN A 79 -17.21 -9.99 15.26
C GLN A 79 -18.12 -10.56 16.33
N HIS A 80 -19.44 -10.46 16.11
CA HIS A 80 -20.45 -11.10 16.93
C HIS A 80 -21.45 -11.89 16.07
N LYS A 81 -21.79 -13.11 16.50
CA LYS A 81 -22.76 -13.99 15.83
C LYS A 81 -24.04 -14.11 16.67
N PHE A 82 -25.18 -13.76 16.06
CA PHE A 82 -26.53 -13.88 16.63
C PHE A 82 -27.18 -15.23 16.30
#